data_AF-A0A3D4QF34-F1
#
_entry.id   AF-A0A3D4QF34-F1
#
_cell.length_a   1.000
_cell.length_b   1.000
_cell.length_c   1.000
_cell.angle_alpha   90.00
_cell.angle_beta   90.00
_cell.angle_gamma   90.00
#
_symmetry.space_group_name_H-M   'P 1'
#
loop_
_entity.id
_entity.type
_entity.pdbx_description
1 polymer ?
#
loop_
_entity_poly.entity_id
_entity_poly.type
_entity_poly.pdbx_seq_one_letter_code
_entity_poly.pdbx_strand_id
1 'polypeptide(L)' 'FAGIEGRAVARNIFLDGNTIGDSRSVDKKNFVLDFQGGIEFTLGYARLSFTQIYRTREFEGQRVPSQFGSISLSAIF' A
#
# COMPACT_ATOMS: atom_id res chain seq x y z
N PHE A 1 15.67 -2.08 5.56
CA PHE A 1 14.65 -2.09 6.63
C PHE A 1 13.48 -3.00 6.23
N ALA A 2 12.69 -3.45 7.20
CA ALA A 2 11.46 -4.19 6.97
C ALA A 2 10.46 -3.89 8.10
N GLY A 3 9.16 -4.07 7.84
CA GLY A 3 8.10 -3.80 8.79
C GLY A 3 6.77 -4.44 8.40
N ILE A 4 5.84 -4.45 9.37
CA ILE A 4 4.47 -4.90 9.20
C ILE A 4 3.53 -3.86 9.81
N GLU A 5 2.44 -3.55 9.11
CA GLU A 5 1.39 -2.63 9.57
C GLU A 5 0.02 -3.33 9.48
N GLY A 6 -0.79 -3.20 10.53
CA GLY A 6 -2.18 -3.63 10.52
C GLY A 6 -3.13 -2.44 10.45
N ARG A 7 -4.11 -2.52 9.54
CA ARG A 7 -5.08 -1.46 9.30
C ARG A 7 -6.49 -1.93 9.59
N ALA A 8 -7.21 -1.19 10.43
CA ALA A 8 -8.64 -1.35 10.65
C ALA A 8 -9.40 -0.29 9.83
N VAL A 9 -10.20 -0.72 8.85
CA VAL A 9 -10.87 0.16 7.88
C VAL A 9 -12.37 0.15 8.12
N ALA A 10 -12.89 1.21 8.75
CA ALA A 10 -14.32 1.39 8.95
C ALA A 10 -15.07 1.73 7.64
N ARG A 11 -14.47 2.60 6.81
CA ARG A 11 -15.05 3.02 5.53
C ARG A 11 -13.98 3.21 4.46
N ASN A 12 -14.25 2.70 3.27
CA ASN A 12 -13.45 2.90 2.06
C ASN A 12 -14.42 3.21 0.90
N ILE A 13 -14.48 4.47 0.47
CA ILE A 13 -15.42 4.93 -0.58
C ILE A 13 -15.21 4.23 -1.93
N PHE A 14 -13.99 3.74 -2.20
CA PHE A 14 -13.71 2.99 -3.43
C PHE A 14 -14.33 1.59 -3.42
N LEU A 15 -14.61 1.03 -2.23
CA LEU A 15 -15.19 -0.31 -2.06
C LEU A 15 -16.67 -0.24 -1.65
N ASP A 16 -17.01 0.72 -0.79
CA ASP A 16 -18.35 0.89 -0.22
C ASP A 16 -19.31 1.65 -1.14
N GLY A 17 -18.79 2.28 -2.21
CA GLY A 17 -19.57 3.15 -3.07
C GLY A 17 -19.69 4.58 -2.54
N ASN A 18 -20.18 5.46 -3.40
CA ASN A 18 -20.32 6.88 -3.09
C ASN A 18 -21.51 7.14 -2.14
N THR A 19 -21.42 8.23 -1.38
CA THR A 19 -22.48 8.67 -0.45
C THR A 19 -23.70 9.28 -1.17
N ILE A 20 -23.53 9.68 -2.44
CA ILE A 20 -24.58 10.33 -3.25
C ILE A 20 -24.94 9.41 -4.41
N GLY A 21 -26.19 8.94 -4.42
CA GLY A 21 -26.73 8.05 -5.44
C GLY A 21 -26.42 6.58 -5.21
N ASP A 22 -27.18 5.70 -5.87
CA ASP A 22 -26.95 4.26 -5.83
C ASP A 22 -25.66 3.93 -6.62
N SER A 23 -24.74 3.20 -6.00
CA SER A 23 -23.45 2.88 -6.61
C SER A 23 -23.01 1.45 -6.28
N ARG A 24 -22.16 0.88 -7.14
CA ARG A 24 -21.65 -0.47 -6.94
C ARG A 24 -20.73 -0.50 -5.71
N SER A 25 -20.98 -1.48 -4.85
CA SER A 25 -20.13 -1.79 -3.70
C SER A 25 -19.68 -3.26 -3.74
N VAL A 26 -18.64 -3.57 -2.99
CA VAL A 26 -18.11 -4.92 -2.77
C VAL A 26 -17.89 -5.16 -1.29
N ASP A 27 -17.95 -6.43 -0.87
CA ASP A 27 -17.72 -6.79 0.53
C ASP A 27 -16.25 -6.56 0.92
N LYS A 28 -15.99 -5.47 1.65
CA LYS A 28 -14.64 -5.12 2.11
C LYS A 28 -14.20 -5.94 3.31
N LYS A 29 -12.88 -6.11 3.46
CA LYS A 29 -12.26 -6.65 4.67
C LYS A 29 -11.96 -5.49 5.62
N ASN A 30 -12.52 -5.55 6.82
CA ASN A 30 -12.31 -4.51 7.84
C ASN A 30 -10.89 -4.52 8.41
N PHE A 31 -10.14 -5.61 8.23
CA PHE A 31 -8.75 -5.73 8.65
C PHE A 31 -7.87 -6.09 7.45
N VAL A 32 -6.84 -5.29 7.23
CA VAL A 32 -5.86 -5.43 6.14
C VAL A 32 -4.46 -5.37 6.74
N LEU A 33 -3.54 -6.21 6.28
CA LEU A 33 -2.13 -6.20 6.67
C LEU A 33 -1.25 -5.76 5.51
N ASP A 34 -0.29 -4.89 5.81
CA ASP A 34 0.76 -4.45 4.90
C ASP A 34 2.10 -4.96 5.40
N PHE A 35 2.85 -5.63 4.53
CA PHE A 35 4.23 -6.04 4.75
C PHE A 35 5.11 -5.14 3.87
N GLN A 36 6.10 -4.50 4.46
CA GLN A 36 7.00 -3.60 3.75
C GLN A 36 8.46 -3.98 3.96
N GLY A 37 9.25 -3.80 2.92
CA GLY A 37 10.69 -4.02 2.93
C GLY A 37 11.38 -2.99 2.06
N GLY A 38 12.61 -2.64 2.39
CA GLY A 38 13.39 -1.69 1.60
C GLY A 38 14.87 -1.77 1.89
N ILE A 39 15.65 -1.26 0.95
CA ILE A 39 17.10 -1.12 1.04
C ILE A 39 17.48 0.30 0.63
N GLU A 40 18.50 0.84 1.27
CA GLU A 40 19.00 2.18 0.99
C GLU A 40 20.52 2.14 0.88
N PHE A 41 21.04 2.74 -0.18
CA PHE A 41 22.46 2.89 -0.45
C PHE A 41 22.82 4.38 -0.43
N THR A 42 23.80 4.74 0.38
CA THR A 42 24.40 6.08 0.38
C THR A 42 25.73 6.03 -0.38
N LEU A 43 25.84 6.83 -1.44
CA LEU A 43 26.95 6.87 -2.39
C LEU A 43 27.52 8.29 -2.40
N GLY A 44 28.25 8.67 -1.34
CA GLY A 44 28.80 10.02 -1.18
C GLY A 44 27.70 11.07 -1.03
N TYR A 45 27.52 11.92 -2.05
CA TYR A 45 26.50 12.97 -2.08
C TYR A 45 25.14 12.50 -2.60
N ALA A 46 25.04 11.24 -3.03
CA ALA A 46 23.80 10.66 -3.55
C ALA A 46 23.26 9.55 -2.63
N ARG A 47 21.96 9.33 -2.68
CA ARG A 47 21.26 8.27 -1.95
C ARG A 47 20.22 7.62 -2.85
N LEU A 48 20.32 6.31 -2.97
CA LEU A 48 19.39 5.45 -3.71
C LEU A 48 18.59 4.61 -2.72
N SER A 49 17.27 4.72 -2.75
CA SER A 49 16.37 3.91 -1.93
C SER A 49 15.45 3.06 -2.81
N PHE A 50 15.27 1.80 -2.43
CA PHE A 50 14.25 0.91 -2.98
C PHE A 50 13.32 0.44 -1.87
N THR A 51 12.03 0.49 -2.13
CA THR A 51 10.99 0.04 -1.20
C THR A 51 9.97 -0.80 -1.94
N GLN A 52 9.48 -1.86 -1.29
CA GLN A 52 8.46 -2.76 -1.78
C GLN A 52 7.44 -3.01 -0.66
N ILE A 53 6.17 -2.94 -1.02
CA ILE A 53 5.02 -3.13 -0.15
C ILE A 53 4.15 -4.24 -0.74
N TYR A 54 3.72 -5.14 0.12
CA TYR A 54 2.72 -6.17 -0.14
C TYR A 54 1.55 -5.95 0.81
N ARG A 55 0.38 -5.70 0.25
CA ARG A 55 -0.87 -5.48 0.98
C ARG A 55 -1.80 -6.66 0.75
N THR A 56 -2.30 -7.25 1.83
CA THR A 56 -3.30 -8.33 1.75
C THR A 56 -4.56 -7.87 1.03
N ARG A 57 -5.39 -8.81 0.58
CA ARG A 57 -6.67 -8.50 -0.08
C ARG A 57 -7.51 -7.54 0.77
N GLU A 58 -8.13 -6.56 0.13
CA GLU A 58 -8.92 -5.50 0.75
C GLU A 58 -10.43 -5.76 0.66
N PHE A 59 -10.87 -6.66 -0.23
CA PHE A 59 -12.28 -7.02 -0.42
C PHE A 59 -12.43 -8.44 -0.99
N GLU A 60 -13.63 -9.00 -0.88
CA GLU A 60 -13.98 -10.31 -1.43
C GLU A 60 -14.08 -10.27 -2.96
N GLY A 61 -13.59 -11.33 -3.61
CA GLY A 61 -13.46 -11.38 -5.07
C GLY A 61 -12.18 -10.75 -5.62
N GLN A 62 -11.36 -10.10 -4.79
CA GLN A 62 -10.02 -9.66 -5.19
C GLN A 62 -9.11 -10.89 -5.45
N ARG A 63 -8.79 -11.13 -6.73
CA ARG A 63 -8.01 -12.31 -7.15
C ARG A 63 -6.65 -12.39 -6.48
N VAL A 64 -5.91 -11.28 -6.49
CA VAL A 64 -4.53 -11.21 -5.99
C VAL A 64 -4.35 -10.04 -5.00
N PRO A 65 -3.51 -10.22 -3.96
CA PRO A 65 -3.06 -9.14 -3.07
C PRO A 65 -2.38 -8.00 -3.85
N SER A 66 -2.44 -6.80 -3.30
CA SER A 66 -1.86 -5.60 -3.92
C SER A 66 -0.35 -5.55 -3.66
N GLN A 67 0.46 -5.24 -4.68
CA GLN A 67 1.90 -5.08 -4.55
C GLN A 67 2.33 -3.79 -5.24
N PHE A 68 3.09 -2.96 -4.54
CA PHE A 68 3.57 -1.69 -5.07
C PHE A 68 4.85 -1.28 -4.34
N GLY A 69 5.64 -0.42 -4.95
CA GLY A 69 6.93 -0.02 -4.41
C GLY A 69 7.39 1.30 -4.99
N SER A 70 8.54 1.77 -4.54
CA SER A 70 9.17 2.96 -5.10
C SER A 70 10.68 2.81 -5.15
N ILE A 71 11.26 3.42 -6.18
CA ILE A 71 12.70 3.68 -6.29
C ILE A 71 12.86 5.19 -6.23
N SER A 72 13.79 5.67 -5.41
CA SER A 72 14.10 7.10 -5.32
C SER A 72 15.61 7.31 -5.34
N LEU A 73 16.04 8.32 -6.09
CA LEU A 73 17.41 8.79 -6.13
C LEU A 73 17.40 10.27 -5.71
N SER A 74 18.23 10.60 -4.72
CA SER A 74 18.43 11.97 -4.25
C SER A 74 19.91 12.29 -4.24
N ALA A 75 20.27 13.54 -4.48
CA ALA A 75 21.65 14.02 -4.39
C ALA A 75 21.68 15.46 -3.87
N ILE A 76 22.71 15.80 -3.11
CA ILE A 76 22.98 17.17 -2.66
C ILE A 76 23.97 17.79 -3.64
N PHE A 77 23.62 18.97 -4.16
CA PHE A 77 24.42 19.80 -5.07
C PHE A 77 24.55 21.22 -4.51
#